data_AF-A0A7W1TNJ7-F1
#
_entry.id   AF-A0A7W1TNJ7-F1
#
_cell.length_a   1.000
_cell.length_b   1.000
_cell.length_c   1.000
_cell.angle_alpha   90.00
_cell.angle_beta   90.00
_cell.angle_gamma   90.00
#
_symmetry.space_group_name_H-M   'P 1'
#
loop_
_entity.id
_entity.type
_entity.pdbx_description
1 polymer ?
#
loop_
_entity_poly.entity_id
_entity_poly.type
_entity_poly.pdbx_seq_one_letter_code
_entity_poly.pdbx_strand_id
1 'polypeptide(L)' 'QLVQIGTERGRKTNPQLKVGICGEHGGEPSSVMFFAKIGLNYVSCSPFRVPIARLAAAQAALGDAKRDK' A
#
# COMPACT_ATOMS: atom_id res chain seq x y z
N GLN A 1 -12.40 -0.75 -4.50
CA GLN A 1 -13.11 0.47 -4.96
C GLN A 1 -13.21 1.54 -3.88
N LEU A 2 -13.80 1.28 -2.70
CA LEU A 2 -14.00 2.32 -1.66
C LEU A 2 -12.70 2.95 -1.15
N VAL A 3 -11.65 2.15 -0.94
CA VAL A 3 -10.35 2.65 -0.45
C VAL A 3 -9.73 3.66 -1.41
N GLN A 4 -9.84 3.41 -2.73
CA GLN A 4 -9.37 4.33 -3.77
C GLN A 4 -10.17 5.64 -3.75
N ILE A 5 -11.50 5.56 -3.72
CA ILE A 5 -12.37 6.75 -3.68
C ILE A 5 -12.06 7.60 -2.43
N GLY A 6 -11.89 6.97 -1.27
CA GLY A 6 -11.54 7.66 -0.02
C GLY A 6 -10.20 8.38 -0.13
N THR A 7 -9.18 7.71 -0.67
CA THR A 7 -7.83 8.27 -0.85
C THR A 7 -7.85 9.45 -1.83
N GLU A 8 -8.52 9.31 -2.97
CA GLU A 8 -8.64 10.36 -3.98
C GLU A 8 -9.42 11.56 -3.46
N ARG A 9 -10.58 11.35 -2.84
CA ARG A 9 -11.39 12.46 -2.29
C ARG A 9 -10.68 13.18 -1.15
N GLY A 10 -10.04 12.45 -0.25
CA GLY A 10 -9.25 13.05 0.83
C GLY A 10 -8.10 13.92 0.29
N ARG A 11 -7.38 13.43 -0.72
CA ARG A 11 -6.28 14.17 -1.34
C ARG A 11 -6.71 15.35 -2.21
N LYS A 12 -7.93 15.33 -2.77
CA LYS A 12 -8.52 16.52 -3.43
C LYS A 12 -8.68 17.70 -2.46
N THR A 13 -8.99 17.44 -1.19
CA THR A 13 -9.12 18.48 -0.16
C THR A 13 -7.79 18.81 0.50
N ASN A 14 -6.93 17.82 0.74
CA ASN A 14 -5.60 18.00 1.30
C ASN A 14 -4.56 17.21 0.49
N PRO A 15 -3.83 17.86 -0.45
CA PRO A 15 -2.85 17.17 -1.30
C PRO A 15 -1.73 16.44 -0.53
N GLN A 16 -1.45 16.84 0.72
CA GLN A 16 -0.41 16.23 1.54
C GLN A 16 -0.94 15.15 2.50
N LEU A 17 -2.24 14.80 2.41
CA LEU A 17 -2.87 13.81 3.29
C LEU A 17 -2.15 12.46 3.20
N LYS A 18 -1.60 12.02 4.35
CA LYS A 18 -1.03 10.70 4.53
C LYS A 18 -2.16 9.69 4.76
N VAL A 19 -2.15 8.61 4.00
CA VAL A 19 -3.16 7.55 4.06
C VAL A 19 -2.44 6.23 4.27
N GLY A 20 -2.91 5.42 5.20
CA GLY A 20 -2.41 4.07 5.42
C GLY A 20 -3.54 3.10 5.76
N ILE A 21 -3.18 1.84 5.97
CA ILE A 21 -4.10 0.76 6.32
C ILE A 21 -3.60 0.02 7.56
N CYS A 22 -4.53 -0.42 8.41
CA CYS A 22 -4.27 -1.32 9.53
C CYS A 22 -5.16 -2.57 9.44
N GLY A 23 -4.80 -3.60 10.20
CA GLY A 23 -5.52 -4.88 10.25
C GLY A 23 -4.82 -5.99 9.47
N GLU A 24 -5.49 -7.14 9.32
CA GLU A 24 -4.90 -8.35 8.74
C GLU A 24 -4.44 -8.13 7.29
N HIS A 25 -5.21 -7.36 6.52
CA HIS A 25 -4.93 -6.99 5.14
C HIS A 25 -3.62 -6.21 4.98
N GLY A 26 -3.15 -5.51 6.02
CA GLY A 26 -1.86 -4.81 6.00
C GLY A 26 -0.65 -5.73 5.96
N GLY A 27 -0.83 -7.04 6.21
CA GLY A 27 0.21 -8.06 6.15
C GLY A 27 -0.07 -9.18 5.14
N GLU A 28 -1.10 -9.03 4.29
CA GLU A 28 -1.42 -9.99 3.23
C GLU A 28 -0.84 -9.47 1.91
N PRO A 29 0.02 -10.25 1.21
CA PRO A 29 0.78 -9.74 0.06
C PRO A 29 -0.06 -9.12 -1.06
N SER A 30 -1.17 -9.75 -1.47
CA SER A 30 -1.98 -9.24 -2.57
C SER A 30 -2.70 -7.93 -2.23
N SER A 31 -3.13 -7.79 -0.98
CA SER A 31 -3.66 -6.55 -0.42
C SER A 31 -2.59 -5.46 -0.37
N VAL A 32 -1.37 -5.76 0.10
CA VAL A 32 -0.25 -4.80 0.12
C VAL A 32 0.07 -4.29 -1.29
N MET A 33 0.09 -5.18 -2.28
CA MET A 33 0.27 -4.81 -3.70
C MET A 33 -0.86 -3.90 -4.20
N PHE A 34 -2.11 -4.20 -3.86
CA PHE A 34 -3.24 -3.33 -4.18
C PHE A 34 -3.12 -1.94 -3.53
N PHE A 35 -2.74 -1.86 -2.25
CA PHE A 35 -2.60 -0.60 -1.52
C PHE A 35 -1.44 0.26 -2.05
N ALA A 36 -0.33 -0.37 -2.43
CA ALA A 36 0.77 0.30 -3.11
C ALA A 36 0.31 0.91 -4.44
N LYS A 37 -0.44 0.14 -5.26
CA LYS A 37 -0.95 0.59 -6.57
C LYS A 37 -1.89 1.79 -6.47
N ILE A 38 -2.75 1.86 -5.45
CA ILE A 38 -3.64 3.01 -5.23
C ILE A 38 -2.96 4.16 -4.46
N GLY A 39 -1.66 4.04 -4.17
CA GLY A 39 -0.83 5.11 -3.64
C GLY A 39 -1.00 5.37 -2.14
N LEU A 40 -1.26 4.35 -1.31
CA LEU A 40 -1.15 4.49 0.15
C LEU A 40 0.31 4.76 0.56
N ASN A 41 0.49 5.43 1.69
CA ASN A 41 1.80 5.80 2.22
C ASN A 41 2.42 4.72 3.10
N TYR A 42 1.60 3.94 3.81
CA TYR A 42 2.09 2.90 4.71
C TYR A 42 1.05 1.78 4.94
N VAL A 43 1.55 0.65 5.41
CA VAL A 43 0.76 -0.47 5.91
C VAL A 43 1.14 -0.73 7.37
N SER A 44 0.18 -1.16 8.18
CA SER A 44 0.37 -1.54 9.58
C SER A 44 -0.22 -2.93 9.79
N CYS A 45 0.59 -3.84 10.34
CA CYS A 45 0.22 -5.24 10.57
C CYS A 45 0.86 -5.76 11.86
N SER A 46 0.46 -6.96 12.28
CA SER A 46 1.03 -7.60 13.47
C SER A 46 2.56 -7.79 13.34
N PRO A 47 3.33 -7.77 14.45
CA PRO A 47 4.79 -7.81 14.40
C PRO A 47 5.36 -8.94 13.54
N PHE A 48 4.78 -10.13 13.63
CA PHE A 48 5.21 -11.31 12.87
C PHE A 48 4.90 -11.22 11.36
N ARG A 49 3.99 -10.34 10.92
CA ARG A 49 3.70 -10.09 9.51
C ARG A 49 4.52 -8.96 8.91
N VAL A 50 5.26 -8.19 9.71
CA VAL A 50 6.11 -7.10 9.22
C VAL A 50 7.08 -7.54 8.12
N PRO A 51 7.79 -8.69 8.23
CA PRO A 51 8.68 -9.15 7.16
C PRO A 51 7.94 -9.43 5.85
N ILE A 52 6.73 -10.00 5.93
CA ILE A 52 5.88 -10.32 4.78
C ILE A 52 5.42 -9.03 4.10
N ALA A 53 4.92 -8.06 4.88
CA ALA A 53 4.49 -6.76 4.36
C ALA A 53 5.64 -5.99 3.69
N ARG A 54 6.84 -6.04 4.27
CA ARG A 54 8.05 -5.41 3.68
C ARG A 54 8.43 -6.04 2.34
N LEU A 55 8.45 -7.36 2.25
CA LEU A 55 8.76 -8.06 1.01
C LEU A 55 7.70 -7.78 -0.07
N ALA A 56 6.41 -7.85 0.28
CA ALA A 56 5.32 -7.57 -0.64
C ALA A 56 5.36 -6.12 -1.15
N ALA A 57 5.66 -5.15 -0.28
CA ALA A 57 5.81 -3.75 -0.67
C ALA A 57 7.00 -3.54 -1.64
N ALA A 58 8.13 -4.22 -1.41
CA ALA A 58 9.27 -4.19 -2.31
C ALA A 58 8.93 -4.82 -3.67
N GLN A 59 8.25 -5.96 -3.68
CA GLN A 59 7.78 -6.61 -4.90
C GLN A 59 6.80 -5.72 -5.68
N ALA A 60 5.89 -5.02 -5.00
CA ALA A 60 5.00 -4.06 -5.64
C ALA A 60 5.78 -2.92 -6.32
N ALA A 61 6.77 -2.35 -5.64
CA ALA A 61 7.60 -1.28 -6.18
C ALA A 61 8.47 -1.73 -7.38
N LEU A 62 8.98 -2.97 -7.33
CA LEU A 62 9.79 -3.53 -8.41
C LEU A 62 8.97 -4.05 -9.59
N GLY A 63 7.74 -4.52 -9.36
CA GLY A 63 6.82 -4.95 -10.42
C GLY A 63 6.39 -3.81 -11.34
N ASP A 64 6.32 -2.59 -10.80
CA ASP A 64 6.06 -1.37 -11.56
C ASP A 64 7.34 -0.80 -12.21
N ALA A 65 8.53 -1.18 -11.73
CA ALA A 65 9.79 -0.79 -12.33
C ALA A 65 10.10 -1.65 -13.57
N LYS A 66 10.40 -1.00 -14.71
CA LYS A 66 10.89 -1.72 -15.90
C LYS A 66 12.12 -2.54 -15.50
N ARG A 67 12.12 -3.84 -15.82
CA ARG A 67 13.34 -4.65 -15.77
C ARG A 67 14.34 -4.05 -16.74
N ASP A 68 15.42 -3.48 -16.22
CA ASP A 68 16.61 -3.22 -17.00
C ASP A 68 17.10 -4.57 -17.52
N LYS A 69 16.87 -4.80 -18.82
CA LYS A 69 17.36 -5.97 -19.55
C LYS A 69 18.71 -5.63 -20.17
#